data_AF-A0A519WM48-F1
#
_entry.id   AF-A0A519WM48-F1
#
_cell.length_a   1.000
_cell.length_b   1.000
_cell.length_c   1.000
_cell.angle_alpha   90.00
_cell.angle_beta   90.00
_cell.angle_gamma   90.00
#
_symmetry.space_group_name_H-M   'P 1'
#
loop_
_entity.id
_entity.type
_entity.pdbx_description
1 polymer ?
#
loop_
_entity_poly.entity_id
_entity_poly.type
_entity_poly.pdbx_seq_one_letter_code
_entity_poly.pdbx_strand_id
1 'polypeptide(L)'
;MRNNSIKIIAVFIFFLSYNASAQSTAIKKVVESYAAQHDFNGTVLIQKDSKTVYHKSFGIAERAFNSPLTNQSRYQVCSFTKTFTAVLV
;
A
#
# COMPACT_ATOMS: atom_id res chain seq x y z
N MET A 1 35.75 11.27 -31.63
CA MET A 1 34.99 12.11 -30.66
C MET A 1 33.49 11.76 -30.54
N ARG A 2 32.86 11.09 -31.52
CA ARG A 2 31.42 10.73 -31.49
C ARG A 2 31.03 9.65 -30.44
N ASN A 3 31.93 8.71 -30.13
CA ASN A 3 31.62 7.58 -29.23
C ASN A 3 31.63 7.95 -27.73
N ASN A 4 32.38 8.99 -27.33
CA ASN A 4 32.43 9.41 -25.92
C ASN A 4 31.16 10.17 -25.54
N SER A 5 30.58 10.92 -26.47
CA SER A 5 29.31 11.63 -26.28
C SER A 5 28.15 10.66 -26.03
N ILE A 6 28.11 9.51 -26.70
CA ILE A 6 27.09 8.46 -26.50
C ILE A 6 27.20 7.83 -25.11
N LYS A 7 28.43 7.59 -24.62
CA LYS A 7 28.65 7.05 -23.26
C LYS A 7 28.19 8.02 -22.17
N ILE A 8 28.42 9.32 -22.36
CA ILE A 8 27.99 10.36 -21.42
C ILE A 8 26.46 10.43 -21.35
N ILE A 9 25.78 10.37 -22.50
CA ILE A 9 24.32 10.37 -22.57
C ILE A 9 23.74 9.12 -21.88
N ALA A 10 24.34 7.95 -22.08
CA ALA A 10 23.91 6.70 -21.44
C ALA A 10 24.03 6.76 -19.90
N VAL A 11 25.13 7.33 -19.37
CA VAL A 11 25.31 7.52 -17.92
C VAL A 11 24.29 8.50 -17.35
N PHE A 12 23.94 9.55 -18.10
CA PHE A 12 22.95 10.54 -17.66
C PHE A 12 21.54 9.94 -17.59
N ILE A 13 21.15 9.15 -18.60
CA ILE A 13 19.85 8.44 -18.62
C ILE A 13 19.76 7.42 -17.47
N PHE A 14 20.86 6.74 -17.17
CA PHE A 14 20.93 5.83 -16.03
C PHE A 14 20.71 6.57 -14.70
N PHE A 15 21.33 7.74 -14.52
CA PHE A 15 21.15 8.56 -13.31
C PHE A 15 19.73 9.14 -13.14
N LEU A 16 19.08 9.53 -14.24
CA LEU A 16 17.69 10.03 -14.20
C LEU A 16 16.69 8.96 -13.75
N SER A 17 16.98 7.68 -14.01
CA SER A 17 16.08 6.56 -13.70
C SER A 17 15.99 6.27 -12.19
N TYR A 18 16.97 6.70 -11.39
CA TYR A 18 16.97 6.49 -9.93
C TYR A 18 15.98 7.37 -9.16
N ASN A 19 15.68 8.58 -9.66
CA ASN A 19 14.87 9.55 -8.92
C ASN A 19 13.35 9.30 -9.05
N ALA A 20 12.92 8.42 -9.96
CA ALA A 20 11.50 8.20 -10.25
C ALA A 20 10.75 7.38 -9.18
N SER A 21 11.45 6.68 -8.27
CA SER A 21 10.83 5.70 -7.36
C SER A 21 10.45 6.26 -5.96
N ALA A 22 10.70 7.54 -5.67
CA ALA A 22 10.66 8.03 -4.28
C ALA A 22 9.26 8.37 -3.70
N GLN A 23 8.22 8.57 -4.53
CA GLN A 23 6.98 9.22 -4.08
C GLN A 23 5.98 8.29 -3.35
N SER A 24 6.11 6.96 -3.45
CA SER A 24 5.14 6.02 -2.84
C SER A 24 5.47 5.60 -1.41
N THR A 25 6.64 5.98 -0.87
CA THR A 25 7.19 5.34 0.33
C THR A 25 6.60 5.86 1.64
N ALA A 26 6.17 7.11 1.70
CA ALA A 26 5.76 7.74 2.97
C ALA A 26 4.56 7.03 3.63
N ILE A 27 3.47 6.82 2.87
CA ILE A 27 2.26 6.12 3.36
C ILE A 27 2.60 4.68 3.77
N LYS A 28 3.30 3.95 2.89
CA LYS A 28 3.71 2.57 3.16
C LYS A 28 4.52 2.48 4.45
N LYS A 29 5.51 3.36 4.64
CA LYS A 29 6.38 3.37 5.81
C LYS A 29 5.59 3.60 7.09
N VAL A 30 4.67 4.57 7.10
CA VAL A 30 3.84 4.86 8.28
C VAL A 30 2.97 3.65 8.63
N VAL A 31 2.20 3.14 7.66
CA VAL A 31 1.29 2.01 7.90
C VAL A 31 2.05 0.77 8.34
N GLU A 32 3.14 0.41 7.66
CA GLU A 32 3.93 -0.78 8.01
C GLU A 32 4.64 -0.63 9.36
N SER A 33 5.15 0.57 9.68
CA SER A 33 5.75 0.82 10.99
C SER A 33 4.75 0.72 12.12
N TYR A 34 3.52 1.21 11.93
CA TYR A 34 2.46 1.11 12.93
C TYR A 34 2.01 -0.34 13.08
N ALA A 35 1.82 -1.03 11.95
CA ALA A 35 1.39 -2.42 11.96
C ALA A 35 2.38 -3.33 12.69
N ALA A 36 3.68 -3.12 12.47
CA ALA A 36 4.74 -3.89 13.12
C ALA A 36 4.89 -3.55 14.62
N GLN A 37 4.64 -2.31 15.03
CA GLN A 37 4.79 -1.88 16.43
C GLN A 37 3.60 -2.26 17.33
N HIS A 38 2.42 -2.47 16.74
CA HIS A 38 1.17 -2.64 17.49
C HIS A 38 0.45 -3.95 17.18
N ASP A 39 1.13 -4.94 16.59
CA ASP A 39 0.54 -6.23 16.20
C ASP A 39 -0.79 -6.08 15.45
N PHE A 40 -0.83 -5.12 14.52
CA PHE A 40 -2.06 -4.80 13.80
C PHE A 40 -2.55 -6.01 13.00
N ASN A 41 -3.82 -6.38 13.20
CA ASN A 41 -4.48 -7.48 12.51
C ASN A 41 -5.69 -6.93 11.72
N GLY A 42 -5.55 -6.75 10.41
CA GLY A 42 -6.58 -6.15 9.57
C GLY A 42 -6.08 -5.72 8.17
N THR A 43 -6.95 -5.06 7.41
CA THR A 43 -6.65 -4.54 6.06
C THR A 43 -6.73 -3.02 6.04
N VAL A 44 -5.79 -2.38 5.34
CA VAL A 44 -5.77 -0.93 5.10
C VAL A 44 -5.88 -0.68 3.61
N LEU A 45 -6.88 0.11 3.20
CA LEU A 45 -7.11 0.58 1.84
C LEU A 45 -7.10 2.12 1.84
N ILE A 46 -6.30 2.71 0.95
CA ILE A 46 -6.22 4.16 0.75
C ILE A 46 -6.40 4.44 -0.74
N GLN A 47 -7.40 5.25 -1.06
CA GLN A 47 -7.75 5.64 -2.42
C GLN A 47 -7.78 7.16 -2.51
N LYS A 48 -7.17 7.71 -3.56
CA LYS A 48 -7.15 9.15 -3.87
C LYS A 48 -7.60 9.32 -5.32
N ASP A 49 -8.56 10.20 -5.57
CA ASP A 49 -9.06 10.51 -6.92
C ASP A 49 -9.42 9.23 -7.71
N SER A 50 -10.13 8.31 -7.06
CA SER A 50 -10.50 6.99 -7.60
C SER A 50 -9.35 6.02 -7.91
N LYS A 51 -8.10 6.38 -7.60
CA LYS A 51 -6.93 5.52 -7.75
C LYS A 51 -6.50 4.94 -6.40
N THR A 52 -6.34 3.62 -6.34
CA THR A 52 -5.77 2.94 -5.17
C THR A 52 -4.31 3.36 -5.00
N VAL A 53 -4.00 4.00 -3.88
CA VAL A 53 -2.66 4.44 -3.48
C VAL A 53 -1.99 3.39 -2.59
N TYR A 54 -2.77 2.67 -1.79
CA TYR A 54 -2.28 1.62 -0.90
C TYR A 54 -3.38 0.59 -0.62
N HIS A 55 -3.05 -0.71 -0.65
CA HIS A 55 -3.99 -1.77 -0.27
C HIS A 55 -3.22 -3.00 0.24
N LYS A 56 -3.22 -3.20 1.57
CA LYS A 56 -2.49 -4.32 2.18
C LYS A 56 -3.20 -4.86 3.42
N SER A 57 -3.06 -6.16 3.63
CA SER A 57 -3.57 -6.88 4.80
C SER A 57 -2.44 -7.37 5.69
N PHE A 58 -2.69 -7.43 6.99
CA PHE A 58 -1.72 -7.76 8.03
C PHE A 58 -2.34 -8.74 9.02
N GLY A 59 -1.58 -9.74 9.44
CA GLY A 59 -2.01 -10.71 10.45
C GLY A 59 -2.80 -11.89 9.89
N ILE A 60 -3.67 -12.45 10.71
CA ILE A 60 -4.33 -13.75 10.50
C ILE A 60 -5.85 -13.64 10.63
N ALA A 61 -6.53 -14.26 9.67
CA ALA A 61 -7.98 -14.32 9.56
C ALA A 61 -8.56 -15.34 10.55
N GLU A 62 -7.88 -16.49 10.66
CA GLU A 62 -8.34 -17.61 11.47
C GLU A 62 -7.19 -18.17 12.30
N ARG A 63 -7.28 -18.02 13.63
CA ARG A 63 -6.24 -18.45 14.56
C ARG A 63 -6.06 -19.96 14.61
N ALA A 64 -7.14 -20.73 14.46
CA ALA A 64 -7.10 -22.20 14.55
C ALA A 64 -6.24 -22.83 13.45
N PHE A 65 -6.27 -22.26 12.24
CA PHE A 65 -5.51 -22.76 11.08
C PHE A 65 -4.36 -21.83 10.68
N ASN A 66 -4.10 -20.78 11.47
CA ASN A 66 -3.13 -19.72 11.17
C ASN A 66 -3.28 -19.15 9.75
N SER A 67 -4.53 -19.02 9.29
CA SER A 67 -4.83 -18.57 7.93
C SER A 67 -4.54 -17.07 7.80
N PRO A 68 -3.76 -16.62 6.81
CA PRO A 68 -3.39 -15.21 6.68
C PRO A 68 -4.59 -14.35 6.24
N LEU A 69 -4.60 -13.09 6.68
CA LEU A 69 -5.51 -12.11 6.09
C LEU A 69 -5.10 -11.79 4.66
N THR A 70 -6.11 -11.69 3.80
CA THR A 70 -5.98 -11.27 2.41
C THR A 70 -6.80 -10.01 2.16
N ASN A 71 -6.49 -9.30 1.08
CA ASN A 71 -7.24 -8.10 0.66
C ASN A 71 -8.73 -8.38 0.30
N GLN A 72 -9.14 -9.65 0.27
CA GLN A 72 -10.52 -10.09 0.03
C GLN A 72 -11.18 -10.66 1.30
N SER A 73 -10.51 -10.59 2.44
CA SER A 73 -11.04 -11.11 3.71
C SER A 73 -12.28 -10.34 4.15
N ARG A 74 -13.27 -11.07 4.66
CA ARG A 74 -14.54 -10.51 5.12
C ARG A 74 -14.45 -10.21 6.61
N TYR A 75 -14.94 -9.04 7.01
CA TYR A 75 -14.93 -8.57 8.39
C TYR A 75 -16.34 -8.38 8.92
N GLN A 76 -16.53 -8.61 10.23
CA GLN A 76 -17.71 -8.13 10.93
C GLN A 76 -17.53 -6.63 11.17
N VAL A 77 -18.38 -5.81 10.54
CA VAL A 77 -18.22 -4.35 10.54
C VAL A 77 -18.93 -3.66 11.70
N CYS A 78 -19.67 -4.39 12.55
CA CYS A 78 -20.29 -3.87 13.77
C CYS A 78 -21.05 -2.54 13.55
N SER A 79 -20.71 -1.49 14.29
CA SER A 79 -21.35 -0.17 14.18
C SER A 79 -21.18 0.51 12.83
N PHE A 80 -20.26 0.06 11.97
CA PHE A 80 -20.16 0.57 10.61
C PHE A 80 -21.42 0.27 9.78
N THR A 81 -22.20 -0.75 10.13
CA THR A 81 -23.51 -1.01 9.49
C THR A 81 -24.44 0.22 9.56
N LYS A 82 -24.30 1.07 10.59
CA LYS A 82 -25.12 2.28 10.76
C LYS A 82 -24.92 3.30 9.63
N THR A 83 -23.72 3.38 9.05
CA THR A 83 -23.47 4.34 7.95
C THR A 83 -24.22 3.92 6.69
N PHE A 84 -24.28 2.62 6.41
CA PHE A 84 -25.06 2.08 5.29
C PHE A 84 -26.56 2.33 5.48
N THR A 85 -27.10 2.12 6.69
CA THR A 85 -28.51 2.41 6.97
C THR A 85 -28.84 3.89 6.86
N ALA A 86 -27.91 4.78 7.26
CA ALA A 86 -28.09 6.23 7.17
C ALA A 86 -28.03 6.78 5.74
N VAL A 87 -27.43 6.05 4.79
CA VAL A 87 -27.47 6.41 3.36
C VAL A 87 -28.73 5.89 2.69
N LEU A 88 -29.28 4.77 3.19
CA LEU A 88 -30.46 4.12 2.62
C LEU A 88 -31.76 4.85 2.95
N VAL A 89 -31.88 5.41 4.16
CA VAL A 89 -33.08 6.05 4.71
C VAL A 89 -32.82 7.54 4.89
#